data_AF-A0A6G1LGK8-F1
#
_entry.id   AF-A0A6G1LGK8-F1
#
_cell.length_a   1.000
_cell.length_b   1.000
_cell.length_c   1.000
_cell.angle_alpha   90.00
_cell.angle_beta   90.00
_cell.angle_gamma   90.00
#
_symmetry.space_group_name_H-M   'P 1'
#
loop_
_entity.id
_entity.type
_entity.pdbx_description
1 polymer ?
#
loop_
_entity_poly.entity_id
_entity_poly.type
_entity_poly.pdbx_seq_one_letter_code
_entity_poly.pdbx_strand_id
1 'polypeptide(L)'
;MSASRDADAEPATFEDLNYEERSRKREWNRAPLKDLFPRIPSQPLERILDICISKPLVWNLSMSKHWNARRLTSIVVAHVRHLHTDYDKLLRDEKLERYEARRRTGDAVWKVLREWCPWAASNEVLEKCFQVTLLRPEEREPGWDPMELDDESDYLDDPMDLD
;
A
#
# COMPACT_ATOMS: atom_id res chain seq x y z
N MET A 1 -42.16 11.04 -11.05
CA MET A 1 -41.30 10.51 -12.14
C MET A 1 -40.52 11.71 -12.65
N SER A 2 -39.22 11.86 -12.45
CA SER A 2 -38.17 10.87 -12.72
C SER A 2 -36.94 11.14 -11.83
N ALA A 3 -36.39 10.08 -11.24
CA ALA A 3 -35.05 10.10 -10.69
C ALA A 3 -34.10 9.67 -11.82
N SER A 4 -33.25 10.58 -12.30
CA SER A 4 -32.10 10.19 -13.09
C SER A 4 -31.09 9.59 -12.13
N ARG A 5 -30.95 8.26 -12.17
CA ARG A 5 -29.79 7.56 -11.65
C ARG A 5 -28.65 7.87 -12.60
N ASP A 6 -27.73 8.74 -12.18
CA ASP A 6 -26.40 8.78 -12.78
C ASP A 6 -25.79 7.41 -12.55
N ALA A 7 -25.63 6.69 -13.64
CA ALA A 7 -25.11 5.33 -13.67
C ALA A 7 -23.65 5.34 -13.23
N ASP A 8 -23.33 4.38 -12.36
CA ASP A 8 -21.99 4.03 -11.92
C ASP A 8 -21.04 3.93 -13.11
N ALA A 9 -20.20 4.94 -13.30
CA ALA A 9 -19.05 4.85 -14.18
C ALA A 9 -18.00 4.01 -13.45
N GLU A 10 -17.90 2.74 -13.82
CA GLU A 10 -16.81 1.85 -13.38
C GLU A 10 -15.46 2.57 -13.58
N PRO A 11 -14.58 2.60 -12.57
CA PRO A 11 -13.31 3.28 -12.69
C PRO A 11 -12.49 2.63 -13.80
N ALA A 12 -12.03 3.43 -14.75
CA ALA A 12 -11.16 2.97 -15.84
C ALA A 12 -10.04 2.07 -15.31
N THR A 13 -9.89 0.89 -15.93
CA THR A 13 -8.88 -0.08 -15.51
C THR A 13 -7.48 0.47 -15.80
N PHE A 14 -6.46 0.00 -15.10
CA PHE A 14 -5.08 0.50 -15.28
C PHE A 14 -4.59 0.44 -16.73
N GLU A 15 -5.05 -0.58 -17.46
CA GLU A 15 -4.72 -0.85 -18.87
C GLU A 15 -5.30 0.22 -19.82
N ASP A 16 -6.38 0.89 -19.43
CA ASP A 16 -7.05 1.92 -20.24
C ASP A 16 -6.40 3.31 -20.12
N LEU A 17 -5.51 3.52 -19.14
CA LEU A 17 -4.91 4.83 -18.89
C LEU A 17 -3.86 5.15 -19.94
N ASN A 18 -4.00 6.30 -20.60
CA ASN A 18 -2.99 6.78 -21.53
C ASN A 18 -1.71 7.19 -20.79
N TYR A 19 -0.60 7.32 -21.52
CA TYR A 19 0.71 7.67 -20.95
C TYR A 19 0.69 8.97 -20.13
N GLU A 20 -0.02 9.99 -20.59
CA GLU A 20 -0.12 11.29 -19.91
C GLU A 20 -0.88 11.19 -18.60
N GLU A 21 -1.96 10.40 -18.55
CA GLU A 21 -2.75 10.14 -17.35
C GLU A 21 -1.95 9.35 -16.31
N ARG A 22 -1.21 8.32 -16.75
CA ARG A 22 -0.29 7.58 -15.87
C ARG A 22 0.79 8.50 -15.31
N SER A 23 1.41 9.33 -16.15
CA SER A 23 2.43 10.29 -15.71
C SER A 23 1.87 11.30 -14.70
N ARG A 24 0.67 11.84 -14.96
CA ARG A 24 0.00 12.78 -14.06
C ARG A 24 -0.31 12.13 -12.71
N LYS A 25 -0.85 10.90 -12.70
CA LYS A 25 -1.14 10.14 -11.47
C LYS A 25 0.13 9.80 -10.70
N ARG A 26 1.24 9.46 -11.38
CA ARG A 26 2.53 9.20 -10.73
C ARG A 26 3.04 10.44 -10.01
N GLU A 27 3.08 11.57 -10.70
CA GLU A 27 3.57 12.82 -10.09
C GLU A 27 2.66 13.26 -8.92
N TRP A 28 1.35 13.05 -9.06
CA TRP A 28 0.38 13.33 -8.01
C TRP A 28 0.69 12.59 -6.70
N ASN A 29 0.98 11.29 -6.77
CA ASN A 29 1.24 10.47 -5.58
C ASN A 29 2.68 10.62 -5.06
N ARG A 30 3.61 11.06 -5.92
CA ARG A 30 5.03 11.20 -5.56
C ARG A 30 5.26 12.23 -4.47
N ALA A 31 4.64 13.42 -4.58
CA ALA A 31 4.85 14.48 -3.59
C ALA A 31 4.34 14.08 -2.19
N PRO A 32 3.10 13.56 -2.01
CA PRO A 32 2.64 13.03 -0.72
C PRO A 32 3.47 11.86 -0.19
N LEU A 33 3.94 10.96 -1.04
CA LEU A 33 4.83 9.86 -0.61
C LEU A 33 6.15 10.39 -0.04
N LYS A 34 6.74 11.42 -0.67
CA LYS A 34 7.95 12.08 -0.17
C LYS A 34 7.70 12.92 1.09
N ASP A 35 6.50 13.47 1.29
CA ASP A 35 6.11 14.15 2.54
C ASP A 35 6.06 13.13 3.70
N LEU A 36 5.49 11.95 3.47
CA LEU A 36 5.39 10.89 4.46
C LEU A 36 6.71 10.16 4.70
N PHE A 37 7.45 9.84 3.64
CA PHE A 37 8.70 9.06 3.67
C PHE A 37 9.82 9.83 2.96
N PRO A 38 10.39 10.87 3.58
CA PRO A 38 11.34 11.77 2.92
C PRO A 38 12.67 11.10 2.54
N ARG A 39 13.01 9.97 3.16
CA ARG A 39 14.22 9.19 2.85
C ARG A 39 13.94 7.92 2.05
N ILE A 40 12.77 7.79 1.45
CA ILE A 40 12.46 6.64 0.59
C ILE A 40 13.48 6.56 -0.57
N PRO A 41 14.11 5.40 -0.81
CA PRO A 41 15.03 5.24 -1.94
C PRO A 41 14.27 5.32 -3.28
N SER A 42 14.98 5.67 -4.36
CA SER A 42 14.35 5.89 -5.67
C SER A 42 13.67 4.63 -6.22
N GLN A 43 14.32 3.46 -6.15
CA GLN A 43 13.76 2.23 -6.69
C GLN A 43 12.46 1.78 -5.98
N PRO A 44 12.38 1.69 -4.64
CA PRO A 44 11.13 1.46 -3.93
C PRO A 44 10.05 2.52 -4.23
N LEU A 45 10.43 3.80 -4.31
CA LEU A 45 9.48 4.87 -4.65
C LEU A 45 8.81 4.63 -6.00
N GLU A 46 9.57 4.30 -7.03
CA GLU A 46 9.02 4.05 -8.37
C GLU A 46 8.08 2.83 -8.37
N ARG A 47 8.45 1.74 -7.69
CA ARG A 47 7.57 0.56 -7.58
C ARG A 47 6.26 0.86 -6.84
N ILE A 48 6.34 1.61 -5.74
CA ILE A 48 5.16 2.01 -4.97
C ILE A 48 4.26 2.92 -5.81
N LEU A 49 4.84 3.83 -6.60
CA LEU A 49 4.07 4.65 -7.54
C LEU A 49 3.34 3.81 -8.56
N ASP A 50 3.96 2.75 -9.09
CA ASP A 50 3.30 1.82 -10.01
C ASP A 50 2.11 1.12 -9.36
N ILE A 51 2.25 0.67 -8.12
CA ILE A 51 1.14 0.08 -7.34
C ILE A 51 0.02 1.11 -7.09
N CYS A 52 0.37 2.35 -6.77
CA CYS A 52 -0.61 3.42 -6.51
C CYS A 52 -1.43 3.79 -7.75
N ILE A 53 -0.86 3.67 -8.95
CA ILE A 53 -1.56 3.98 -10.21
C ILE A 53 -2.27 2.77 -10.82
N SER A 54 -1.80 1.55 -10.53
CA SER A 54 -2.43 0.31 -11.03
C SER A 54 -3.70 -0.03 -10.28
N LYS A 55 -3.73 0.26 -8.99
CA LYS A 55 -4.92 0.07 -8.16
C LYS A 55 -5.70 1.38 -8.06
N PRO A 56 -7.01 1.35 -7.74
CA PRO A 56 -7.80 2.54 -7.40
C PRO A 56 -7.42 3.10 -6.01
N LEU A 57 -6.13 3.28 -5.77
CA LEU A 57 -5.52 3.76 -4.52
C LEU A 57 -4.91 5.15 -4.68
N VAL A 58 -5.25 5.83 -5.77
CA VAL A 58 -4.81 7.17 -6.10
C VAL A 58 -5.18 8.13 -4.98
N TRP A 59 -4.27 9.05 -4.66
CA TRP A 59 -4.58 10.21 -3.84
C TRP A 59 -5.87 10.89 -4.32
N ASN A 60 -6.86 10.95 -3.44
CA ASN A 60 -8.19 11.45 -3.74
C ASN A 60 -8.37 12.84 -3.10
N LEU A 61 -8.57 13.85 -3.94
CA LEU A 61 -8.80 15.24 -3.50
C LEU A 61 -10.09 15.42 -2.68
N SER A 62 -11.09 14.58 -2.90
CA SER A 62 -12.35 14.60 -2.15
C SER A 62 -12.21 13.98 -0.76
N MET A 63 -11.10 13.28 -0.50
CA MET A 63 -10.79 12.67 0.79
C MET A 63 -9.84 13.54 1.62
N SER A 64 -9.92 13.40 2.95
CA SER A 64 -9.05 14.16 3.86
C SER A 64 -7.57 13.80 3.68
N LYS A 65 -6.66 14.73 4.06
CA LYS A 65 -5.21 14.45 4.09
C LYS A 65 -4.90 13.20 4.91
N HIS A 66 -5.60 13.02 6.02
CA HIS A 66 -5.43 11.86 6.91
C HIS A 66 -5.83 10.54 6.23
N TRP A 67 -6.98 10.51 5.53
CA TRP A 67 -7.44 9.32 4.82
C TRP A 67 -6.43 8.88 3.75
N ASN A 68 -5.91 9.85 2.97
CA ASN A 68 -4.92 9.57 1.95
C ASN A 68 -3.58 9.13 2.53
N ALA A 69 -3.12 9.79 3.60
CA ALA A 69 -1.88 9.42 4.28
C ALA A 69 -1.91 7.98 4.79
N ARG A 70 -3.03 7.54 5.36
CA ARG A 70 -3.24 6.15 5.79
C ARG A 70 -3.07 5.17 4.62
N ARG A 71 -3.72 5.43 3.49
CA ARG A 71 -3.71 4.52 2.32
C ARG A 71 -2.30 4.40 1.70
N LEU A 72 -1.62 5.52 1.51
CA LEU A 72 -0.23 5.53 1.03
C LEU A 72 0.72 4.82 2.00
N THR A 73 0.58 5.09 3.30
CA THR A 73 1.38 4.43 4.34
C THR A 73 1.22 2.92 4.29
N SER A 74 0.00 2.42 4.13
CA SER A 74 -0.24 0.98 4.06
C SER A 74 0.37 0.30 2.83
N ILE A 75 0.35 0.97 1.68
CA ILE A 75 1.04 0.46 0.48
C ILE A 75 2.55 0.37 0.76
N VAL A 76 3.12 1.38 1.41
CA VAL A 76 4.54 1.39 1.78
C VAL A 76 4.86 0.26 2.77
N VAL A 77 4.04 0.07 3.81
CA VAL A 77 4.21 -1.04 4.78
C VAL A 77 4.15 -2.40 4.09
N ALA A 78 3.17 -2.61 3.20
CA ALA A 78 3.06 -3.84 2.42
C ALA A 78 4.29 -4.05 1.53
N HIS A 79 4.69 -3.03 0.76
CA HIS A 79 5.87 -3.08 -0.10
C HIS A 79 7.14 -3.44 0.69
N VAL A 80 7.36 -2.78 1.84
CA VAL A 80 8.52 -3.06 2.69
C VAL A 80 8.49 -4.49 3.21
N ARG A 81 7.33 -4.99 3.64
CA ARG A 81 7.18 -6.36 4.12
C ARG A 81 7.53 -7.39 3.05
N HIS A 82 6.99 -7.25 1.84
CA HIS A 82 7.28 -8.20 0.76
C HIS A 82 8.74 -8.14 0.30
N LEU A 83 9.34 -6.94 0.21
CA LEU A 83 10.67 -6.78 -0.39
C LEU A 83 11.84 -6.95 0.60
N HIS A 84 11.65 -6.52 1.85
CA HIS A 84 12.75 -6.44 2.83
C HIS A 84 12.72 -7.54 3.88
N THR A 85 11.80 -8.49 3.79
CA THR A 85 11.67 -9.57 4.77
C THR A 85 11.33 -10.90 4.11
N ASP A 86 11.50 -11.99 4.84
CA ASP A 86 11.14 -13.34 4.39
C ASP A 86 9.62 -13.61 4.43
N TYR A 87 8.77 -12.57 4.43
CA TYR A 87 7.32 -12.67 4.56
C TYR A 87 6.71 -13.68 3.58
N ASP A 88 7.07 -13.58 2.30
CA ASP A 88 6.52 -14.46 1.26
C ASP A 88 6.96 -15.92 1.44
N LYS A 89 8.17 -16.12 1.95
CA LYS A 89 8.70 -17.45 2.29
C LYS A 89 7.94 -18.06 3.46
N LEU A 90 7.66 -17.28 4.50
CA LEU A 90 6.87 -17.71 5.66
C LEU A 90 5.45 -18.14 5.27
N LEU A 91 4.85 -17.47 4.27
CA LEU A 91 3.54 -17.85 3.75
C LEU A 91 3.60 -19.11 2.88
N ARG A 92 4.54 -19.19 1.92
CA ARG A 92 4.59 -20.29 0.95
C ARG A 92 5.18 -21.57 1.54
N ASP A 93 6.31 -21.49 2.23
CA ASP A 93 7.07 -22.66 2.66
C ASP A 93 6.56 -23.17 4.01
N GLU A 94 6.39 -22.25 4.98
CA GLU A 94 5.97 -22.60 6.34
C GLU A 94 4.43 -22.63 6.50
N LYS A 95 3.68 -22.16 5.50
CA LYS A 95 2.20 -22.10 5.51
C LYS A 95 1.64 -21.39 6.74
N LEU A 96 2.35 -20.37 7.21
CA LEU A 96 1.89 -19.58 8.36
C LEU A 96 0.69 -18.72 7.98
N GLU A 97 -0.16 -18.46 8.97
CA GLU A 97 -1.20 -17.45 8.84
C GLU A 97 -0.56 -16.07 8.60
N ARG A 98 -1.22 -15.24 7.78
CA ARG A 98 -0.73 -13.90 7.41
C ARG A 98 -0.43 -13.02 8.63
N TYR A 99 -1.25 -13.11 9.66
CA TYR A 99 -1.03 -12.41 10.94
C TYR A 99 0.31 -12.82 11.58
N GLU A 100 0.58 -14.12 11.66
CA GLU A 100 1.77 -14.64 12.32
C GLU A 100 3.03 -14.28 11.52
N ALA A 101 2.97 -14.40 10.19
CA ALA A 101 4.04 -13.97 9.30
C ALA A 101 4.33 -12.45 9.42
N ARG A 102 3.28 -11.61 9.55
CA ARG A 102 3.43 -10.16 9.79
C ARG A 102 4.07 -9.87 11.14
N ARG A 103 3.70 -10.62 12.20
CA ARG A 103 4.32 -10.48 13.52
C ARG A 103 5.81 -10.86 13.52
N ARG A 104 6.17 -11.98 12.89
CA ARG A 104 7.57 -12.43 12.82
C ARG A 104 8.47 -11.46 12.05
N THR A 105 7.93 -10.82 11.01
CA THR A 105 8.66 -9.87 10.16
C THR A 105 8.55 -8.42 10.64
N GLY A 106 7.70 -8.15 11.64
CA GLY A 106 7.33 -6.81 12.08
C GLY A 106 8.53 -5.94 12.46
N ASP A 107 9.47 -6.46 13.25
CA ASP A 107 10.63 -5.69 13.70
C ASP A 107 11.53 -5.25 12.53
N ALA A 108 11.70 -6.13 11.53
CA ALA A 108 12.47 -5.82 10.33
C ALA A 108 11.77 -4.77 9.46
N VAL A 109 10.45 -4.89 9.28
CA VAL A 109 9.64 -3.89 8.57
C VAL A 109 9.70 -2.54 9.28
N TRP A 110 9.51 -2.52 10.60
CA TRP A 110 9.52 -1.29 11.40
C TRP A 110 10.85 -0.56 11.30
N LYS A 111 11.97 -1.30 11.33
CA LYS A 111 13.30 -0.74 11.16
C LYS A 111 13.43 0.01 9.84
N VAL A 112 13.07 -0.61 8.73
CA VAL A 112 13.15 0.01 7.38
C VAL A 112 12.22 1.24 7.31
N LEU A 113 10.99 1.14 7.82
CA LEU A 113 10.06 2.27 7.85
C LEU A 113 10.61 3.47 8.63
N ARG A 114 11.29 3.24 9.76
CA ARG A 114 11.94 4.30 10.55
C ARG A 114 13.16 4.91 9.85
N GLU A 115 13.87 4.13 9.04
CA GLU A 115 14.96 4.64 8.20
C GLU A 115 14.43 5.57 7.09
N TRP A 116 13.30 5.21 6.46
CA TRP A 116 12.67 5.99 5.39
C TRP A 116 11.87 7.19 5.92
N CYS A 117 11.38 7.10 7.15
CA CYS A 117 10.60 8.10 7.86
C CYS A 117 11.30 8.52 9.18
N PRO A 118 12.40 9.28 9.11
CA PRO A 118 13.21 9.68 10.27
C PRO A 118 12.58 10.85 11.03
N TRP A 119 11.28 10.79 11.34
CA TRP A 119 10.63 11.86 12.09
C TRP A 119 11.16 11.86 13.53
N ALA A 120 11.59 13.06 13.97
CA ALA A 120 12.03 13.32 15.34
C ALA A 120 10.85 13.22 16.34
N ALA A 121 9.62 13.42 15.86
CA ALA A 121 8.38 13.15 16.57
C ALA A 121 7.74 11.84 16.08
N SER A 122 6.94 11.19 16.92
CA SER A 122 6.16 10.01 16.53
C SER A 122 5.20 10.36 15.39
N ASN A 123 5.20 9.55 14.32
CA ASN A 123 4.21 9.65 13.25
C ASN A 123 3.06 8.71 13.60
N GLU A 124 1.99 9.25 14.17
CA GLU A 124 0.83 8.47 14.62
C GLU A 124 0.18 7.67 13.49
N VAL A 125 0.17 8.20 12.26
CA VAL A 125 -0.42 7.50 11.11
C VAL A 125 0.42 6.28 10.76
N LEU A 126 1.75 6.44 10.68
CA LEU A 126 2.67 5.34 10.44
C LEU A 126 2.56 4.26 11.50
N GLU A 127 2.61 4.66 12.77
CA GLU A 127 2.54 3.73 13.90
C GLU A 127 1.21 2.98 13.94
N LYS A 128 0.07 3.67 13.82
CA LYS A 128 -1.25 3.04 13.79
C LYS A 128 -1.42 2.12 12.58
N CYS A 129 -0.97 2.54 11.39
CA CYS A 129 -1.04 1.69 10.20
C CYS A 129 -0.22 0.41 10.39
N PHE A 130 0.99 0.53 10.95
CA PHE A 130 1.84 -0.61 11.22
C PHE A 130 1.28 -1.53 12.31
N GLN A 131 0.85 -0.99 13.46
CA GLN A 131 0.31 -1.78 14.57
C GLN A 131 -0.91 -2.59 14.15
N VAL A 132 -1.81 -2.02 13.35
CA VAL A 132 -2.99 -2.74 12.84
C VAL A 132 -2.61 -3.92 11.95
N THR A 133 -1.46 -3.86 11.27
CA THR A 133 -0.96 -5.03 10.51
C THR A 133 -0.58 -6.21 11.39
N LEU A 134 -0.26 -5.95 12.65
CA LEU A 134 0.15 -6.93 13.64
C LEU A 134 -1.02 -7.45 14.49
N LEU A 135 -2.24 -6.98 14.26
CA LEU A 135 -3.47 -7.44 14.93
C LEU A 135 -4.18 -8.51 14.09
N ARG A 136 -4.90 -9.41 14.77
CA ARG A 136 -5.75 -10.40 14.09
C ARG A 136 -6.92 -9.69 13.41
N PRO A 137 -7.46 -10.20 12.30
CA PRO A 137 -8.59 -9.57 11.61
C PRO A 137 -9.77 -9.23 12.54
N GLU A 138 -10.07 -10.08 13.51
CA GLU A 138 -11.17 -9.91 14.46
C GLU A 138 -10.92 -8.79 15.49
N GLU A 139 -9.66 -8.41 15.67
CA GLU A 139 -9.22 -7.37 16.61
C GLU A 139 -9.03 -6.00 15.92
N ARG A 140 -9.13 -5.95 14.58
CA ARG A 140 -8.94 -4.70 13.81
C ARG A 140 -10.21 -3.87 13.85
N GLU A 141 -10.04 -2.56 14.05
CA GLU A 141 -11.15 -1.61 13.97
C GLU A 141 -11.74 -1.59 12.53
N PRO A 142 -13.06 -1.75 12.37
CA PRO A 142 -13.71 -1.68 11.06
C PRO A 142 -13.40 -0.37 10.34
N GLY A 143 -12.95 -0.46 9.08
CA GLY A 143 -12.61 0.71 8.27
C GLY A 143 -11.20 1.28 8.49
N TRP A 144 -10.42 0.70 9.40
CA TRP A 144 -8.98 0.97 9.58
C TRP A 144 -8.09 -0.17 9.08
N ASP A 145 -8.63 -1.13 8.31
CA ASP A 145 -7.82 -2.19 7.70
C ASP A 145 -7.53 -1.93 6.20
N PRO A 146 -6.42 -1.25 5.87
CA PRO A 146 -5.91 -1.20 4.51
C PRO A 146 -5.30 -2.51 4.00
N MET A 147 -5.33 -3.63 4.72
CA MET A 147 -4.70 -4.88 4.29
C MET A 147 -5.57 -5.79 3.43
N GLU A 148 -6.75 -5.34 3.01
CA GLU A 148 -7.43 -5.91 1.83
C GLU A 148 -6.61 -5.73 0.54
N LEU A 149 -5.51 -4.96 0.58
CA LEU A 149 -4.57 -4.77 -0.53
C LEU A 149 -3.71 -6.00 -0.86
N ASP A 150 -3.68 -7.01 0.02
CA ASP A 150 -2.98 -8.28 -0.20
C ASP A 150 -3.89 -9.35 -0.87
N ASP A 151 -4.94 -8.95 -1.59
CA ASP A 151 -5.73 -9.91 -2.38
C ASP A 151 -4.80 -10.64 -3.39
N GLU A 152 -4.98 -11.95 -3.52
CA GLU A 152 -4.01 -12.89 -4.12
C GLU A 152 -3.74 -12.68 -5.61
N SER A 153 -4.43 -11.76 -6.28
CA SER A 153 -4.33 -11.60 -7.74
C SER A 153 -3.00 -11.00 -8.23
N ASP A 154 -2.25 -10.30 -7.37
CA ASP A 154 -1.20 -9.38 -7.85
C ASP A 154 0.23 -9.93 -7.82
N TYR A 155 0.44 -11.19 -7.43
CA TYR A 155 1.74 -11.86 -7.55
C TYR A 155 1.70 -13.07 -8.50
N LEU A 156 0.57 -13.31 -9.17
CA LEU A 156 0.48 -14.31 -10.25
C LEU A 156 1.09 -13.83 -11.58
N ASP A 157 1.51 -12.56 -11.65
CA ASP A 157 2.08 -11.94 -12.86
C ASP A 157 3.54 -11.50 -12.64
N ASP A 158 4.30 -12.23 -11.81
CA ASP A 158 5.78 -12.17 -11.88
C ASP A 158 6.22 -12.89 -13.17
N PRO A 159 6.77 -12.19 -14.18
CA PRO A 159 7.14 -12.77 -15.48
C PRO A 159 8.38 -13.68 -15.40
N MET A 160 8.67 -14.27 -14.25
CA MET A 160 9.79 -15.18 -14.02
C MET A 160 9.39 -16.67 -14.07
N ASP A 161 8.12 -16.99 -14.34
CA ASP A 161 7.62 -18.35 -14.59
C ASP A 161 7.11 -18.55 -16.04
N LEU A 162 7.92 -18.17 -17.02
CA LEU A 162 7.79 -18.69 -18.39
C LEU A 162 9.10 -19.39 -18.77
N ASP A 163 9.03 -20.72 -18.79
CA ASP A 163 10.01 -21.75 -19.21
C ASP A 163 11.33 -21.29 -19.85
#